data_AF-A0A645DV88-F1
#
_entry.id   AF-A0A645DV88-F1
#
_cell.length_a   1.000
_cell.length_b   1.000
_cell.length_c   1.000
_cell.angle_alpha   90.00
_cell.angle_beta   90.00
_cell.angle_gamma   90.00
#
_symmetry.space_group_name_H-M   'P 1'
#
loop_
_entity.id
_entity.type
_entity.pdbx_description
1 polymer ?
#
loop_
_entity_poly.entity_id
_entity_poly.type
_entity_poly.pdbx_seq_one_letter_code
_entity_poly.pdbx_strand_id
1 'polypeptide(L)'
;MKGPGEKGAMHSLAHQKANALSAMKTITEEVVSRLEKGGEDEAQFAGILQLLDKRSAYMEAVGQLDKRFAFLQDSGYEPQAEETRRISLEQDTIRALLTCIQTLDEQGIRTLEQARCRLMESIKEVKDGRKSIQAYAPVPEEEEGRRVDTLR
;
A
#
# COMPACT_ATOMS: atom_id res chain seq x y z
N MET A 1 3.32 -48.06 7.65
CA MET A 1 4.53 -47.54 6.97
C MET A 1 4.27 -46.06 6.67
N LYS A 2 4.98 -45.13 7.31
CA LYS A 2 4.88 -43.69 6.99
C LYS A 2 5.55 -43.45 5.64
N GLY A 3 4.85 -42.80 4.71
CA GLY A 3 5.33 -42.55 3.36
C GLY A 3 6.57 -41.63 3.35
N PRO A 4 7.48 -41.77 2.37
CA PRO A 4 8.70 -40.96 2.28
C PRO A 4 8.47 -39.47 1.91
N GLY A 5 7.22 -39.03 1.71
CA GLY A 5 6.87 -37.69 1.22
C GLY A 5 6.66 -36.61 2.29
N GLU A 6 6.66 -36.92 3.58
CA GLU A 6 6.26 -35.98 4.63
C GLU A 6 7.41 -35.40 5.46
N LYS A 7 8.62 -35.93 5.37
CA LYS A 7 9.75 -35.42 6.17
C LYS A 7 10.12 -34.00 5.74
N GLY A 8 10.05 -33.04 6.65
CA GLY A 8 10.43 -31.64 6.37
C GLY A 8 9.29 -30.77 5.84
N ALA A 9 8.04 -31.26 5.83
CA ALA A 9 6.92 -30.53 5.26
C ALA A 9 6.64 -29.20 5.98
N MET A 10 6.67 -29.19 7.32
CA MET A 10 6.46 -27.96 8.09
C MET A 10 7.62 -26.98 7.91
N HIS A 11 8.86 -27.47 7.88
CA HIS A 11 10.02 -26.63 7.56
C HIS A 11 9.89 -26.02 6.15
N SER A 12 9.51 -26.80 5.15
CA SER A 12 9.33 -26.30 3.78
C SER A 12 8.28 -25.20 3.70
N LEU A 13 7.16 -25.34 4.42
CA LEU A 13 6.12 -24.30 4.49
C LEU A 13 6.63 -23.03 5.20
N ALA A 14 7.36 -23.17 6.32
CA ALA A 14 7.96 -22.04 7.02
C ALA A 14 8.94 -21.29 6.12
N HIS A 15 9.82 -22.01 5.42
CA HIS A 15 10.78 -21.44 4.47
C HIS A 15 10.08 -20.74 3.28
N GLN A 16 9.02 -21.35 2.71
CA GLN A 16 8.21 -20.71 1.68
C GLN A 16 7.57 -19.40 2.17
N LYS A 17 7.09 -19.38 3.42
CA LYS A 17 6.51 -18.17 4.03
C LYS A 17 7.57 -17.10 4.23
N ALA A 18 8.75 -17.45 4.73
CA ALA A 18 9.87 -16.52 4.86
C ALA A 18 10.26 -15.89 3.51
N ASN A 19 10.34 -16.70 2.44
CA ASN A 19 10.63 -16.21 1.08
C ASN A 19 9.53 -15.27 0.55
N ALA A 20 8.26 -15.61 0.75
CA ALA A 20 7.14 -14.74 0.36
C ALA A 20 7.15 -13.40 1.11
N LEU A 21 7.44 -13.42 2.41
CA LEU A 21 7.58 -12.21 3.22
C LEU A 21 8.81 -11.39 2.83
N SER A 22 9.92 -12.03 2.47
CA SER A 22 11.12 -11.35 1.97
C SER A 22 10.84 -10.60 0.65
N ALA A 23 10.16 -11.26 -0.29
CA ALA A 23 9.71 -10.62 -1.53
C ALA A 23 8.74 -9.45 -1.24
N MET A 24 7.81 -9.63 -0.30
CA MET A 24 6.89 -8.58 0.12
C MET A 24 7.62 -7.39 0.72
N LYS A 25 8.65 -7.61 1.55
CA LYS A 25 9.50 -6.55 2.09
C LYS A 25 10.16 -5.74 0.96
N THR A 26 10.77 -6.40 -0.02
CA THR A 26 11.41 -5.71 -1.16
C THR A 26 10.41 -4.86 -1.94
N ILE A 27 9.18 -5.36 -2.13
CA ILE A 27 8.12 -4.58 -2.78
C ILE A 27 7.75 -3.37 -1.92
N THR A 28 7.59 -3.52 -0.61
CA THR A 28 7.27 -2.39 0.28
C THR A 28 8.39 -1.35 0.29
N GLU A 29 9.66 -1.75 0.28
CA GLU A 29 10.81 -0.84 0.17
C GLU A 29 10.74 -0.01 -1.12
N GLU A 30 10.43 -0.64 -2.25
CA GLU A 30 10.28 0.05 -3.53
C GLU A 30 9.08 1.00 -3.54
N VAL A 31 7.95 0.60 -2.95
CA VAL A 31 6.77 1.48 -2.81
C VAL A 31 7.13 2.73 -2.00
N VAL A 32 7.77 2.56 -0.84
CA VAL A 32 8.20 3.68 0.01
C VAL A 32 9.17 4.58 -0.74
N SER A 33 10.17 4.01 -1.42
CA SER A 33 11.15 4.79 -2.20
C SER A 33 10.48 5.64 -3.29
N ARG A 34 9.46 5.11 -3.96
CA ARG A 34 8.71 5.86 -4.99
C ARG A 34 7.83 6.95 -4.37
N LEU A 35 7.20 6.68 -3.23
CA LEU A 35 6.40 7.67 -2.52
C LEU A 35 7.27 8.85 -2.07
N GLU A 36 8.48 8.60 -1.58
CA GLU A 36 9.42 9.64 -1.12
C GLU A 36 9.96 10.51 -2.25
N LYS A 37 10.09 9.96 -3.47
CA LYS A 37 10.51 10.72 -4.66
C LYS A 37 9.45 11.70 -5.17
N GLY A 38 8.27 11.72 -4.55
CA GLY A 38 7.19 12.66 -4.85
C GLY A 38 6.49 12.28 -6.15
N GLY A 39 5.58 11.30 -6.08
CA GLY A 39 4.78 10.80 -7.20
C GLY A 39 3.82 11.82 -7.81
N GLU A 40 4.36 12.91 -8.37
CA GLU A 40 3.67 13.94 -9.13
C GLU A 40 3.49 13.51 -10.60
N ASP A 41 4.18 12.44 -11.02
CA ASP A 41 4.08 11.81 -12.32
C ASP A 41 3.09 10.63 -12.30
N GLU A 42 2.10 10.68 -13.18
CA GLU A 42 1.08 9.64 -13.37
C GLU A 42 1.70 8.26 -13.62
N ALA A 43 2.81 8.20 -14.38
CA ALA A 43 3.50 6.94 -14.66
C ALA A 43 4.14 6.33 -13.39
N GLN A 44 4.65 7.18 -12.49
CA GLN A 44 5.20 6.72 -11.22
C GLN A 44 4.10 6.20 -10.30
N PHE A 45 2.96 6.90 -10.26
CA PHE A 45 1.80 6.48 -9.47
C PHE A 45 1.23 5.14 -9.96
N ALA A 46 1.06 4.97 -11.27
CA ALA A 46 0.68 3.69 -11.86
C ALA A 46 1.66 2.56 -11.48
N GLY A 47 2.96 2.85 -11.46
CA GLY A 47 3.98 1.92 -10.99
C GLY A 47 3.83 1.52 -9.52
N ILE A 48 3.43 2.45 -8.64
CA ILE A 48 3.14 2.15 -7.23
C ILE A 48 1.92 1.22 -7.12
N LEU A 49 0.85 1.48 -7.88
CA LEU A 49 -0.34 0.62 -7.88
C LEU A 49 0.00 -0.82 -8.30
N GLN A 50 0.79 -1.00 -9.36
CA GLN A 50 1.25 -2.33 -9.79
C GLN A 50 2.06 -3.06 -8.72
N LEU A 51 2.87 -2.33 -7.95
CA LEU A 51 3.62 -2.91 -6.83
C LEU A 51 2.68 -3.32 -5.69
N LEU A 52 1.66 -2.52 -5.38
CA LEU A 52 0.65 -2.86 -4.38
C LEU A 52 -0.17 -4.09 -4.79
N ASP A 53 -0.50 -4.24 -6.07
CA ASP A 53 -1.16 -5.45 -6.58
C ASP A 53 -0.27 -6.69 -6.42
N LYS A 54 1.02 -6.59 -6.77
CA LYS A 54 2.00 -7.67 -6.53
C LYS A 54 2.12 -8.01 -5.05
N ARG A 55 2.17 -7.00 -4.18
CA ARG A 55 2.20 -7.16 -2.72
C ARG A 55 0.95 -7.90 -2.23
N SER A 56 -0.23 -7.57 -2.76
CA SER A 56 -1.49 -8.25 -2.43
C SER A 56 -1.45 -9.74 -2.76
N ALA A 57 -0.90 -10.11 -3.92
CA ALA A 57 -0.73 -11.51 -4.31
C ALA A 57 0.19 -12.28 -3.34
N TYR A 58 1.28 -11.67 -2.86
CA TYR A 58 2.14 -12.29 -1.84
C TYR A 58 1.43 -12.42 -0.49
N MET A 59 0.60 -11.46 -0.10
CA MET A 59 -0.19 -11.53 1.12
C MET A 59 -1.20 -12.69 1.07
N GLU A 60 -1.85 -12.90 -0.07
CA GLU A 60 -2.72 -14.06 -0.28
C GLU A 60 -1.93 -15.37 -0.19
N ALA A 61 -0.76 -15.45 -0.84
CA ALA A 61 0.10 -16.63 -0.78
C ALA A 61 0.52 -16.97 0.66
N VAL A 62 0.89 -15.95 1.45
CA VAL A 62 1.19 -16.12 2.89
C VAL A 62 -0.03 -16.67 3.64
N GLY A 63 -1.23 -16.15 3.38
CA GLY A 63 -2.46 -16.65 3.98
C GLY A 63 -2.76 -18.11 3.62
N GLN A 64 -2.44 -18.55 2.39
CA GLN A 64 -2.56 -19.96 2.01
C GLN A 64 -1.52 -20.85 2.70
N LEU A 65 -0.29 -20.36 2.86
CA LEU A 65 0.76 -21.07 3.59
C LEU A 65 0.39 -21.26 5.07
N ASP A 66 -0.23 -20.25 5.69
CA ASP A 66 -0.71 -20.33 7.07
C ASP A 66 -1.79 -21.39 7.25
N LYS A 67 -2.76 -21.47 6.33
CA LYS A 67 -3.77 -22.53 6.32
C LYS A 67 -3.15 -23.92 6.18
N ARG A 68 -2.16 -24.08 5.31
CA ARG A 68 -1.44 -25.36 5.12
C ARG A 68 -0.61 -25.74 6.34
N PHE A 69 0.00 -24.76 7.00
CA PHE A 69 0.77 -24.97 8.22
C PHE A 69 -0.13 -25.43 9.35
N ALA A 70 -1.27 -24.75 9.56
CA ALA A 70 -2.27 -25.13 10.55
C ALA A 70 -2.84 -26.54 10.27
N PHE A 71 -3.18 -26.83 9.01
CA PHE A 71 -3.64 -28.17 8.63
C PHE A 71 -2.65 -29.28 8.99
N LEU A 72 -1.34 -29.08 8.76
CA LEU A 72 -0.32 -30.06 9.15
C LEU A 72 -0.27 -30.23 10.68
N GLN A 73 -0.33 -29.14 11.45
CA GLN A 73 -0.38 -29.21 12.91
C GLN A 73 -1.59 -30.02 13.39
N ASP A 74 -2.76 -29.77 12.81
CA ASP A 74 -4.01 -30.45 13.18
C ASP A 74 -4.06 -31.90 12.72
N SER A 75 -3.29 -32.27 11.68
CA SER A 75 -3.21 -33.65 11.18
C SER A 75 -2.44 -34.61 12.10
N GLY A 76 -1.84 -34.11 13.19
CA GLY A 76 -0.95 -34.88 14.05
C GLY A 76 0.45 -35.08 13.45
N TYR A 77 0.86 -34.19 12.53
CA TYR A 77 2.23 -34.18 12.02
C TYR A 77 3.20 -33.78 13.14
N GLU A 78 4.15 -34.66 13.44
CA GLU A 78 5.21 -34.40 14.42
C GLU A 78 6.55 -34.19 13.72
N PRO A 79 7.08 -32.95 13.68
CA PRO A 79 8.41 -32.69 13.14
C PRO A 79 9.48 -33.34 14.01
N GLN A 80 10.54 -33.81 13.35
CA GLN A 80 11.72 -34.34 14.04
C GLN A 80 12.50 -33.20 14.73
N ALA A 81 13.30 -33.50 15.75
CA ALA A 81 14.05 -32.50 16.52
C ALA A 81 14.87 -31.53 15.64
N GLU A 82 15.51 -32.04 14.59
CA GLU A 82 16.27 -31.21 13.64
C GLU A 82 15.34 -30.31 12.78
N GLU A 83 14.19 -30.82 12.35
CA GLU A 83 13.20 -30.03 11.63
C GLU A 83 12.64 -28.92 12.53
N THR A 84 12.33 -29.22 13.80
CA THR A 84 11.85 -28.25 14.79
C THR A 84 12.84 -27.09 14.96
N ARG A 85 14.14 -27.38 15.02
CA ARG A 85 15.18 -26.33 15.09
C ARG A 85 15.15 -25.41 13.87
N ARG A 86 15.03 -25.99 12.67
CA ARG A 86 14.96 -25.20 11.43
C ARG A 86 13.67 -24.39 11.33
N ILE A 87 12.54 -24.98 11.70
CA ILE A 87 11.26 -24.26 11.80
C ILE A 87 11.41 -23.07 12.75
N SER A 88 12.05 -23.24 13.91
CA SER A 88 12.27 -22.13 14.85
C SER A 88 13.06 -20.99 14.23
N LEU A 89 14.15 -21.30 13.49
CA LEU A 89 14.95 -20.28 12.80
C LEU A 89 14.14 -19.54 11.72
N GLU A 90 13.32 -20.27 10.96
CA GLU A 90 12.42 -19.67 9.98
C GLU A 90 11.37 -18.79 10.65
N GLN A 91 10.83 -19.18 11.81
CA GLN A 91 9.88 -18.36 12.58
C GLN A 91 10.52 -17.08 13.11
N ASP A 92 11.79 -17.10 13.52
CA ASP A 92 12.53 -15.89 13.90
C ASP A 92 12.67 -14.94 12.72
N THR A 93 13.01 -15.48 11.56
CA THR A 93 13.13 -14.73 10.31
C THR A 93 11.78 -14.14 9.87
N ILE A 94 10.71 -14.93 9.92
CA ILE A 94 9.34 -14.49 9.64
C ILE A 94 8.96 -13.32 10.57
N ARG A 95 9.23 -13.42 11.87
CA ARG A 95 8.95 -12.34 12.83
C ARG A 95 9.72 -11.06 12.49
N ALA A 96 11.02 -11.18 12.19
CA ALA A 96 11.83 -10.04 11.80
C ALA A 96 11.30 -9.35 10.52
N LEU A 97 10.96 -10.15 9.50
CA LEU A 97 10.40 -9.65 8.23
C LEU A 97 9.07 -8.93 8.45
N LEU A 98 8.17 -9.47 9.27
CA LEU A 98 6.89 -8.83 9.59
C LEU A 98 7.10 -7.46 10.26
N THR A 99 8.00 -7.37 11.24
CA THR A 99 8.33 -6.09 11.89
C THR A 99 8.90 -5.07 10.89
N CYS A 100 9.80 -5.50 10.00
CA CYS A 100 10.34 -4.64 8.94
C CYS A 100 9.23 -4.13 8.00
N ILE A 101 8.35 -5.02 7.53
CA ILE A 101 7.24 -4.64 6.64
C ILE A 101 6.31 -3.64 7.32
N GLN A 102 5.95 -3.88 8.59
CA GLN A 102 5.11 -2.95 9.36
C GLN A 102 5.75 -1.56 9.47
N THR A 103 7.05 -1.51 9.75
CA THR A 103 7.78 -0.23 9.86
C THR A 103 7.79 0.52 8.53
N LEU A 104 7.98 -0.19 7.42
CA LEU A 104 7.94 0.39 6.07
C LEU A 104 6.52 0.85 5.69
N ASP A 105 5.49 0.07 6.03
CA ASP A 105 4.10 0.45 5.79
C ASP A 105 3.76 1.75 6.53
N GLU A 106 4.16 1.88 7.80
CA GLU A 106 3.99 3.12 8.57
C GLU A 106 4.72 4.30 7.93
N GLN A 107 5.93 4.09 7.41
CA GLN A 107 6.67 5.12 6.68
C GLN A 107 5.92 5.54 5.42
N GLY A 108 5.43 4.58 4.62
CA GLY A 108 4.63 4.85 3.43
C GLY A 108 3.35 5.64 3.75
N ILE A 109 2.63 5.27 4.82
CA ILE A 109 1.44 5.98 5.28
C ILE A 109 1.78 7.42 5.64
N ARG A 110 2.83 7.66 6.42
CA ARG A 110 3.27 9.03 6.79
C ARG A 110 3.58 9.86 5.54
N THR A 111 4.26 9.30 4.56
CA THR A 111 4.58 10.01 3.30
C THR A 111 3.31 10.37 2.52
N LEU A 112 2.36 9.44 2.42
CA LEU A 112 1.07 9.69 1.76
C LEU A 112 0.24 10.76 2.50
N GLU A 113 0.23 10.75 3.83
CA GLU A 113 -0.46 11.75 4.63
C GLU A 113 0.12 13.15 4.44
N GLN A 114 1.46 13.26 4.39
CA GLN A 114 2.13 14.52 4.09
C GLN A 114 1.78 15.04 2.69
N ALA A 115 1.79 14.16 1.67
CA ALA A 115 1.39 14.51 0.32
C ALA A 115 -0.08 14.97 0.27
N ARG A 116 -0.98 14.29 0.98
CA ARG A 116 -2.40 14.67 1.11
C ARG A 116 -2.55 16.06 1.72
N CYS A 117 -1.82 16.38 2.79
CA CYS A 117 -1.88 17.71 3.42
C CYS A 117 -1.45 18.82 2.45
N ARG A 118 -0.34 18.64 1.74
CA ARG A 118 0.12 19.59 0.71
C ARG A 118 -0.92 19.79 -0.40
N LEU A 119 -1.50 18.70 -0.89
CA LEU A 119 -2.55 18.78 -1.90
C LEU A 119 -3.79 19.55 -1.41
N MET A 120 -4.20 19.36 -0.15
CA MET A 120 -5.31 20.13 0.43
C MET A 120 -5.01 21.63 0.51
N GLU A 121 -3.77 22.01 0.82
CA GLU A 121 -3.31 23.40 0.81
C GLU A 121 -3.38 23.98 -0.61
N SER A 122 -2.84 23.29 -1.62
CA SER A 122 -2.91 23.73 -3.01
C SER A 122 -4.35 23.85 -3.52
N ILE A 123 -5.24 22.91 -3.15
CA ILE A 123 -6.68 23.01 -3.50
C ILE A 123 -7.32 24.25 -2.88
N LYS A 124 -6.96 24.59 -1.64
CA LYS A 124 -7.46 25.80 -0.97
C LYS A 124 -6.98 27.05 -1.69
N GLU A 125 -5.70 27.13 -2.05
CA GLU A 125 -5.13 28.25 -2.81
C GLU A 125 -5.86 28.46 -4.14
N VAL A 126 -6.11 27.38 -4.89
CA VAL A 126 -6.87 27.44 -6.15
C VAL A 126 -8.30 27.95 -5.93
N LYS A 127 -8.97 27.50 -4.87
CA LYS A 127 -10.33 27.97 -4.53
C LYS A 127 -10.34 29.46 -4.17
N ASP A 128 -9.39 29.92 -3.38
CA ASP A 128 -9.31 31.31 -2.95
C ASP A 128 -8.91 32.22 -4.12
N GLY A 129 -8.01 31.76 -4.99
CA GLY A 129 -7.70 32.42 -6.27
C GLY A 129 -8.92 32.56 -7.17
N ARG A 130 -9.74 31.50 -7.32
CA ARG A 130 -11.00 31.56 -8.09
C ARG A 130 -11.97 32.59 -7.53
N LYS A 131 -12.14 32.67 -6.20
CA LYS A 131 -13.00 33.69 -5.56
C LYS A 131 -12.49 35.10 -5.83
N SER A 132 -11.18 35.30 -5.74
CA SER A 132 -10.54 36.58 -6.04
C SER A 132 -10.84 37.00 -7.49
N ILE A 133 -10.63 36.11 -8.46
CA ILE A 133 -10.93 36.38 -9.87
C ILE A 133 -12.42 36.71 -10.08
N GLN A 134 -13.33 35.98 -9.43
CA GLN A 134 -14.77 36.27 -9.51
C GLN A 134 -15.14 37.65 -8.95
N ALA A 135 -14.44 38.13 -7.92
CA ALA A 135 -14.66 39.46 -7.36
C ALA A 135 -14.27 40.60 -8.33
N TYR A 136 -13.40 40.33 -9.31
CA TYR A 136 -13.04 41.27 -10.38
C TYR A 136 -13.84 41.06 -11.66
N ALA A 137 -14.82 40.13 -11.68
CA ALA A 137 -15.66 39.96 -12.85
C ALA A 137 -16.52 41.22 -13.06
N PRO A 138 -16.60 41.75 -14.30
CA PRO A 138 -17.41 42.93 -14.58
C PRO A 138 -18.87 42.66 -14.24
N VAL A 139 -19.50 43.61 -13.55
CA VAL A 139 -20.95 43.60 -13.31
C VAL A 139 -21.62 43.60 -14.69
N PRO A 140 -22.55 42.66 -15.00
CA PRO A 140 -23.29 42.73 -16.25
C PRO A 140 -24.00 44.08 -16.29
N GLU A 141 -23.71 44.88 -17.33
CA GLU A 141 -24.43 46.12 -17.57
C GLU A 141 -25.92 45.77 -17.62
N GLU A 142 -26.67 46.20 -16.61
CA GLU A 142 -28.11 46.28 -16.75
C GLU A 142 -28.34 47.21 -17.93
N GLU A 143 -28.82 46.66 -19.06
CA GLU A 143 -29.35 47.44 -20.16
C GLU A 143 -30.39 48.39 -19.57
N GLU A 144 -29.98 49.63 -19.32
CA GLU A 144 -30.83 50.70 -18.85
C GLU A 144 -31.75 51.09 -20.00
N GLY A 145 -32.76 50.26 -20.21
CA GLY A 145 -33.97 50.59 -20.97
C GLY A 145 -34.74 51.67 -20.24
N ARG A 146 -34.17 52.89 -20.15
CA ARG A 146 -34.87 54.07 -19.66
C ARG A 146 -35.31 54.88 -20.88
N ARG A 147 -36.57 54.63 -21.24
CA ARG A 147 -37.37 55.31 -22.24
C ARG A 147 -36.96 56.77 -22.39
N VAL A 148 -36.49 57.13 -23.58
CA VAL A 148 -36.37 58.52 -24.01
C VAL A 148 -37.80 59.03 -24.17
N ASP A 149 -38.32 59.75 -23.17
CA ASP A 149 -39.59 60.45 -23.28
C ASP A 149 -39.49 61.44 -24.45
N THR A 150 -40.25 61.15 -25.50
CA THR A 150 -40.43 61.98 -26.69
C THR A 150 -41.78 62.67 -26.60
N LEU A 151 -41.89 63.78 -25.86
CA LEU A 151 -43.02 64.71 -25.96
C LEU A 151 -42.48 66.13 -25.68
N ARG A 152 -42.22 66.92 -26.73
CA ARG A 152 -43.11 67.91 -27.41
C ARG A 152 -43.23 69.24 -26.66
#